data_AF-A0A6C1MUH4-F1
#
_entry.id   AF-A0A6C1MUH4-F1
#
_cell.length_a   1.000
_cell.length_b   1.000
_cell.length_c   1.000
_cell.angle_alpha   90.00
_cell.angle_beta   90.00
_cell.angle_gamma   90.00
#
_symmetry.space_group_name_H-M   'P 1'
#
loop_
_entity.id
_entity.type
_entity.pdbx_description
1 polymer ?
#
loop_
_entity_poly.entity_id
_entity_poly.type
_entity_poly.pdbx_seq_one_letter_code
_entity_poly.pdbx_strand_id
1 'polypeptide(L)'
;NSLRMRPERVIVGEVRGNEILDMIQAMSTGHDGSMGTLHANSPREALHRMEMLAGFAGYQGSEHTLRLQIADAIDLIVQITRLRTGERRVTNIQEITGVSDNTYMTQDLFTYDLETDRFIREQIVPKSDKLKQLDSSQRRESPFYPGTGGGGGTW
;
A
#
# COMPACT_ATOMS: atom_id res chain seq x y z
N ASN A 1 9.19 21.83 -8.03
CA ASN A 1 9.28 21.10 -9.31
C ASN A 1 10.38 20.04 -9.19
N SER A 2 10.14 19.01 -8.36
CA SER A 2 11.13 17.97 -8.03
C SER A 2 11.11 16.81 -9.02
N LEU A 3 10.00 16.63 -9.76
CA LEU A 3 9.85 15.61 -10.80
C LEU A 3 10.81 15.79 -11.98
N ARG A 4 11.43 16.96 -12.11
CA ARG A 4 12.48 17.24 -13.12
C ARG A 4 13.88 16.85 -12.66
N MET A 5 14.05 16.42 -11.41
CA MET A 5 15.35 16.09 -10.83
C MET A 5 15.70 14.60 -10.89
N ARG A 6 14.88 13.76 -11.54
CA ARG A 6 14.99 12.29 -11.49
C ARG A 6 15.17 11.77 -10.06
N PRO A 7 14.27 12.12 -9.12
CA PRO A 7 14.36 11.56 -7.78
C PRO A 7 14.23 10.03 -7.88
N GLU A 8 14.86 9.29 -6.97
CA GLU A 8 14.63 7.84 -6.88
C GLU A 8 13.30 7.53 -6.15
N ARG A 9 12.85 8.46 -5.30
CA ARG A 9 11.63 8.36 -4.48
C ARG A 9 10.99 9.72 -4.29
N VAL A 10 9.66 9.75 -4.26
CA VAL A 10 8.88 10.94 -3.93
C VAL A 10 8.15 10.72 -2.60
N ILE A 11 8.37 11.64 -1.65
CA ILE A 11 7.64 11.66 -0.38
C ILE A 11 6.72 12.87 -0.39
N VAL A 12 5.42 12.62 -0.37
CA VAL A 12 4.40 13.67 -0.27
C VAL A 12 3.88 13.70 1.16
N GLY A 13 4.19 14.76 1.90
CA GLY A 13 3.87 14.86 3.33
C GLY A 13 2.40 14.56 3.63
N GLU A 14 1.48 15.30 3.00
CA GLU A 14 0.04 15.05 3.05
C GLU A 14 -0.60 15.50 1.74
N VAL A 15 -1.47 14.67 1.16
CA VAL A 15 -2.21 14.97 -0.07
C VAL A 15 -3.59 15.52 0.27
N ARG A 16 -3.86 16.75 -0.18
CA ARG A 16 -5.05 17.56 0.07
C ARG A 16 -5.72 18.08 -1.21
N GLY A 17 -5.02 18.12 -2.34
CA GLY A 17 -5.56 18.71 -3.56
C GLY A 17 -4.86 18.23 -4.84
N ASN A 18 -4.37 19.19 -5.63
CA ASN A 18 -3.87 18.98 -6.99
C ASN A 18 -2.56 18.18 -7.08
N GLU A 19 -1.80 18.09 -6.00
CA GLU A 19 -0.59 17.27 -5.89
C GLU A 19 -0.86 15.76 -6.05
N ILE A 20 -2.13 15.33 -5.99
CA ILE A 20 -2.51 13.93 -6.19
C ILE A 20 -2.09 13.40 -7.57
N LEU A 21 -2.22 14.20 -8.63
CA LEU A 21 -1.88 13.77 -9.99
C LEU A 21 -0.37 13.62 -10.15
N ASP A 22 0.39 14.57 -9.60
CA ASP A 22 1.85 14.51 -9.53
C ASP A 22 2.32 13.28 -8.73
N MET A 23 1.63 12.96 -7.62
CA MET A 23 1.94 11.79 -6.80
C MET A 23 1.68 10.49 -7.55
N ILE A 24 0.48 10.32 -8.14
CA ILE A 24 0.13 9.13 -8.94
C ILE A 24 1.14 8.96 -10.07
N GLN A 25 1.44 10.03 -10.80
CA GLN A 25 2.39 9.98 -11.93
C GLN A 25 3.80 9.60 -11.47
N ALA A 26 4.28 10.16 -10.35
CA ALA A 26 5.59 9.81 -9.80
C ALA A 26 5.65 8.32 -9.41
N MET A 27 4.62 7.84 -8.71
CA MET A 27 4.55 6.47 -8.20
C MET A 27 4.44 5.44 -9.33
N SER A 28 3.70 5.73 -10.42
CA SER A 28 3.59 4.83 -11.58
C SER A 28 4.84 4.79 -12.49
N THR A 29 5.79 5.74 -12.37
CA THR A 29 6.90 5.89 -13.34
C THR A 29 8.27 5.46 -12.81
N GLY A 30 8.30 4.50 -11.87
CA GLY A 30 9.55 3.84 -11.43
C GLY A 30 10.25 4.52 -10.25
N HIS A 31 9.53 5.30 -9.45
CA HIS A 31 10.04 5.86 -8.19
C HIS A 31 9.77 4.90 -7.02
N ASP A 32 10.42 3.74 -7.03
CA ASP A 32 10.19 2.66 -6.05
C ASP A 32 10.54 3.08 -4.63
N GLY A 33 9.55 3.00 -3.73
CA GLY A 33 9.65 3.46 -2.34
C GLY A 33 9.13 4.89 -2.12
N SER A 34 8.46 5.46 -3.12
CA SER A 34 7.64 6.66 -2.92
C SER A 34 6.51 6.40 -1.93
N MET A 35 6.14 7.41 -1.17
CA MET A 35 5.06 7.32 -0.18
C MET A 35 4.38 8.67 0.01
N GLY A 36 3.14 8.64 0.48
CA GLY A 36 2.46 9.84 0.93
C GLY A 36 1.44 9.54 2.01
N THR A 37 0.90 10.59 2.63
CA THR A 37 -0.20 10.45 3.57
C THR A 37 -1.47 11.10 3.04
N LEU A 38 -2.62 10.53 3.41
CA LEU A 38 -3.93 11.02 3.02
C LEU A 38 -4.91 10.70 4.15
N HIS A 39 -5.82 11.62 4.43
CA HIS A 39 -6.83 11.44 5.46
C HIS A 39 -8.01 10.61 4.94
N ALA A 40 -8.21 9.42 5.50
CA ALA A 40 -9.35 8.54 5.23
C ALA A 40 -9.64 7.65 6.45
N ASN A 41 -10.89 7.21 6.61
CA ASN A 41 -11.30 6.35 7.73
C ASN A 41 -11.12 4.86 7.45
N SER A 42 -10.78 4.49 6.20
CA SER A 42 -10.44 3.13 5.81
C SER A 42 -9.50 3.12 4.58
N PRO A 43 -8.78 2.02 4.32
CA PRO A 43 -7.98 1.87 3.10
C PRO A 43 -8.81 2.05 1.81
N ARG A 44 -10.02 1.48 1.78
CA ARG A 44 -10.93 1.62 0.64
C ARG A 44 -11.38 3.06 0.43
N GLU A 45 -11.71 3.78 1.51
CA GLU A 45 -12.02 5.21 1.43
C GLU A 45 -10.81 6.02 0.94
N ALA A 46 -9.58 5.64 1.31
CA ALA A 46 -8.37 6.30 0.83
C ALA A 46 -8.29 6.26 -0.71
N LEU A 47 -8.54 5.09 -1.31
CA LEU A 47 -8.56 4.92 -2.77
C LEU A 47 -9.65 5.78 -3.43
N HIS A 48 -10.87 5.76 -2.90
CA HIS A 48 -11.95 6.61 -3.41
C HIS A 48 -11.64 8.10 -3.27
N ARG A 49 -10.97 8.50 -2.18
CA ARG A 49 -10.54 9.88 -1.97
C ARG A 49 -9.46 10.30 -2.97
N MET A 50 -8.54 9.42 -3.32
CA MET A 50 -7.58 9.68 -4.40
C MET A 50 -8.28 9.93 -5.73
N GLU A 51 -9.30 9.13 -6.07
CA GLU A 51 -10.12 9.36 -7.28
C GLU A 51 -10.81 10.73 -7.25
N MET A 52 -11.47 11.07 -6.14
CA MET A 52 -12.15 12.35 -5.99
C MET A 52 -11.17 13.53 -6.13
N LEU A 53 -10.02 13.47 -5.45
CA LEU A 53 -9.01 14.51 -5.51
C LEU A 53 -8.45 14.66 -6.93
N ALA A 54 -8.21 13.56 -7.62
CA ALA A 54 -7.75 13.59 -9.02
C ALA A 54 -8.81 14.20 -9.95
N GLY A 55 -10.09 13.90 -9.73
CA GLY A 55 -11.20 14.57 -10.42
C GLY A 55 -11.19 16.09 -10.20
N PHE A 56 -11.07 16.54 -8.95
CA PHE A 56 -10.97 17.97 -8.62
C PHE A 56 -9.69 18.64 -9.15
N ALA A 57 -8.60 17.88 -9.26
CA ALA A 57 -7.35 18.33 -9.85
C ALA A 57 -7.42 18.44 -11.39
N GLY A 58 -8.57 18.11 -12.00
CA GLY A 58 -8.81 18.26 -13.43
C GLY A 58 -8.36 17.07 -14.27
N TYR A 59 -8.35 15.86 -13.71
CA TYR A 59 -8.13 14.65 -14.51
C TYR A 59 -9.16 14.53 -15.64
N GLN A 60 -8.68 14.32 -16.87
CA GLN A 60 -9.51 14.35 -18.09
C GLN A 60 -9.84 12.95 -18.66
N GLY A 61 -9.32 11.88 -18.05
CA GLY A 61 -9.56 10.50 -18.50
C GLY A 61 -10.85 9.90 -17.94
N SER A 62 -11.13 8.65 -18.29
CA SER A 62 -12.25 7.91 -17.70
C SER A 62 -11.96 7.51 -16.25
N GLU A 63 -13.00 7.35 -15.43
CA GLU A 63 -12.89 6.84 -14.05
C GLU A 63 -12.20 5.46 -14.01
N HIS A 64 -12.50 4.60 -14.98
CA HIS A 64 -11.86 3.29 -15.10
C HIS A 64 -10.34 3.41 -15.31
N THR A 65 -9.92 4.31 -16.19
CA THR A 65 -8.50 4.58 -16.44
C THR A 65 -7.81 5.14 -15.20
N LEU A 66 -8.46 6.07 -14.47
CA LEU A 66 -7.93 6.62 -13.22
C LEU A 66 -7.74 5.53 -12.17
N ARG A 67 -8.73 4.65 -12.03
CA ARG A 67 -8.70 3.52 -11.11
C ARG A 67 -7.55 2.56 -11.41
N LEU A 68 -7.32 2.26 -12.68
CA LEU A 68 -6.16 1.47 -13.11
C LEU A 68 -4.84 2.18 -12.77
N GLN A 69 -4.73 3.48 -13.02
CA GLN A 69 -3.53 4.25 -12.68
C GLN A 69 -3.25 4.28 -11.17
N ILE A 70 -4.29 4.46 -10.35
CA ILE A 70 -4.14 4.42 -8.88
C ILE A 70 -3.73 3.03 -8.42
N ALA A 71 -4.36 1.97 -8.95
CA ALA A 71 -4.03 0.60 -8.57
C ALA A 71 -2.61 0.17 -8.99
N ASP A 72 -2.09 0.75 -10.07
CA ASP A 72 -0.71 0.56 -10.53
C ASP A 72 0.29 1.40 -9.70
N ALA A 73 -0.10 2.61 -9.27
CA ALA A 73 0.74 3.50 -8.48
C ALA A 73 0.94 3.04 -7.03
N ILE A 74 -0.07 2.39 -6.42
CA ILE A 74 -0.09 2.12 -4.98
C ILE A 74 0.02 0.62 -4.72
N ASP A 75 1.12 0.19 -4.12
CA ASP A 75 1.31 -1.20 -3.71
C ASP A 75 0.61 -1.53 -2.38
N LEU A 76 0.72 -0.61 -1.41
CA LEU A 76 0.30 -0.81 -0.02
C LEU A 76 -0.37 0.43 0.55
N ILE A 77 -1.39 0.19 1.38
CA ILE A 77 -1.98 1.20 2.27
C ILE A 77 -1.76 0.76 3.72
N VAL A 78 -1.16 1.65 4.50
CA VAL A 78 -0.99 1.47 5.95
C VAL A 78 -1.97 2.40 6.65
N GLN A 79 -3.00 1.82 7.27
CA GLN A 79 -3.99 2.58 8.01
C GLN A 79 -3.52 2.83 9.44
N ILE A 80 -3.47 4.09 9.84
CA ILE A 80 -3.21 4.50 11.23
C ILE A 80 -4.50 5.05 11.82
N THR A 81 -4.97 4.45 12.90
CA THR A 81 -6.18 4.86 13.62
C THR A 81 -5.81 5.37 15.01
N ARG A 82 -6.48 6.45 15.43
CA ARG A 82 -6.45 6.90 16.83
C ARG A 82 -7.51 6.13 17.62
N LEU A 83 -7.06 5.27 18.54
CA LEU A 83 -7.93 4.47 19.39
C LEU A 83 -8.66 5.33 20.42
N ARG A 84 -9.70 4.76 21.05
CA ARG A 84 -10.45 5.42 22.14
C ARG A 84 -9.57 5.78 23.34
N THR A 85 -8.48 5.04 23.54
CA THR A 85 -7.45 5.31 24.56
C THR A 85 -6.59 6.54 24.23
N GLY A 86 -6.73 7.12 23.03
CA GLY A 86 -5.96 8.27 22.55
C GLY A 86 -4.68 7.89 21.81
N GLU A 87 -4.24 6.64 21.93
CA GLU A 87 -3.06 6.10 21.24
C GLU A 87 -3.30 5.96 19.73
N ARG A 88 -2.23 6.12 18.94
CA ARG A 88 -2.25 5.80 17.51
C ARG A 88 -1.67 4.41 17.30
N ARG A 89 -2.40 3.58 16.56
CA ARG A 89 -1.97 2.24 16.16
C ARG A 89 -2.14 2.10 14.66
N VAL A 90 -1.23 1.38 14.03
CA VAL A 90 -1.54 0.80 12.72
C VAL A 90 -2.67 -0.18 12.97
N THR A 91 -3.75 -0.13 12.20
CA THR A 91 -4.89 -1.06 12.38
C THR A 91 -5.08 -2.00 11.23
N ASN A 92 -4.54 -1.66 10.07
CA ASN A 92 -4.64 -2.45 8.87
C ASN A 92 -3.45 -2.13 7.96
N ILE A 93 -2.90 -3.17 7.31
CA ILE A 93 -1.98 -3.04 6.19
C ILE A 93 -2.60 -3.81 5.03
N GLN A 94 -2.98 -3.10 3.97
CA GLN A 94 -3.69 -3.65 2.83
C GLN A 94 -2.84 -3.54 1.58
N GLU A 95 -2.77 -4.63 0.82
CA GLU A 95 -2.19 -4.67 -0.52
C GLU A 95 -3.26 -4.39 -1.56
N ILE A 96 -2.93 -3.55 -2.54
CA ILE A 96 -3.72 -3.41 -3.76
C ILE A 96 -3.23 -4.46 -4.75
N THR A 97 -4.16 -5.27 -5.24
CA THR A 97 -3.87 -6.42 -6.11
C THR A 97 -4.33 -6.22 -7.56
N GLY A 98 -4.92 -5.06 -7.85
CA GLY A 98 -5.41 -4.67 -9.17
C GLY A 98 -6.85 -4.20 -9.15
N VAL A 99 -7.51 -4.31 -10.30
CA VAL A 99 -8.90 -3.87 -10.52
C VAL A 99 -9.65 -4.98 -11.23
N SER A 100 -10.85 -5.33 -10.76
CA SER A 100 -11.78 -6.27 -11.42
C SER A 100 -13.19 -5.70 -11.36
N ASP A 101 -13.96 -5.84 -12.43
CA ASP A 101 -15.35 -5.35 -12.51
C ASP A 101 -15.47 -3.89 -12.05
N ASN A 102 -14.52 -3.07 -12.49
CA ASN A 102 -14.40 -1.66 -12.14
C ASN A 102 -14.26 -1.40 -10.62
N THR A 103 -13.79 -2.36 -9.84
CA THR A 103 -13.62 -2.25 -8.38
C THR A 103 -12.18 -2.57 -7.99
N TYR A 104 -11.64 -1.84 -7.02
CA TYR A 104 -10.33 -2.17 -6.45
C TYR A 104 -10.35 -3.55 -5.79
N MET A 105 -9.40 -4.38 -6.21
CA MET A 105 -9.13 -5.67 -5.60
C MET A 105 -8.03 -5.48 -4.57
N THR A 106 -8.31 -5.86 -3.32
CA THR A 106 -7.40 -5.65 -2.19
C THR A 106 -7.35 -6.88 -1.30
N GLN A 107 -6.24 -7.07 -0.60
CA GLN A 107 -6.11 -8.09 0.43
C GLN A 107 -5.47 -7.52 1.67
N ASP A 108 -5.98 -7.90 2.84
CA ASP A 108 -5.39 -7.51 4.11
C ASP A 108 -4.19 -8.41 4.37
N LEU A 109 -3.02 -7.81 4.57
CA LEU A 109 -1.80 -8.51 4.97
C LEU A 109 -1.69 -8.57 6.49
N PHE A 110 -2.16 -7.52 7.15
CA PHE A 110 -2.17 -7.41 8.60
C PHE A 110 -3.42 -6.68 9.08
N THR A 111 -3.95 -7.16 10.20
CA THR A 111 -5.09 -6.57 10.91
C THR A 111 -4.74 -6.44 12.39
N TYR A 112 -5.29 -5.44 13.05
CA TYR A 112 -5.12 -5.26 14.49
C TYR A 112 -6.40 -5.67 15.22
N ASP A 113 -6.25 -6.61 16.14
CA ASP A 113 -7.32 -7.08 17.01
C ASP A 113 -7.37 -6.21 18.27
N LEU A 114 -8.48 -5.46 18.41
CA LEU A 114 -8.73 -4.57 19.53
C LEU A 114 -9.03 -5.30 20.83
N GLU A 115 -9.54 -6.54 20.76
CA GLU A 115 -9.90 -7.31 21.95
C GLU A 115 -8.65 -7.93 22.58
N THR A 116 -7.74 -8.42 21.74
CA THR A 116 -6.51 -9.09 22.20
C THR A 116 -5.28 -8.18 22.24
N ASP A 117 -5.40 -6.93 21.78
CA ASP A 117 -4.29 -5.95 21.65
C ASP A 117 -3.11 -6.52 20.85
N ARG A 118 -3.41 -7.13 19.70
CA ARG A 118 -2.41 -7.85 18.89
C ARG A 118 -2.50 -7.52 17.41
N PHE A 119 -1.32 -7.46 16.80
CA PHE A 119 -1.19 -7.47 15.35
C PHE A 119 -1.28 -8.91 14.84
N ILE A 120 -2.29 -9.17 14.02
CA ILE A 120 -2.51 -10.44 13.36
C ILE A 120 -1.96 -10.32 11.95
N ARG A 121 -1.07 -11.24 11.58
CA ARG A 121 -0.63 -11.41 10.20
C ARG A 121 -1.59 -12.37 9.52
N GLU A 122 -2.22 -11.92 8.45
CA GLU A 122 -3.01 -12.79 7.59
C GLU A 122 -2.03 -13.73 6.85
N GLN A 123 -2.29 -15.03 6.82
CA GLN A 123 -1.41 -16.03 6.17
C GLN A 123 -1.56 -16.01 4.64
N ILE A 124 -1.44 -14.81 4.06
CA ILE A 124 -1.63 -14.56 2.63
C ILE A 124 -0.27 -14.22 2.02
N VAL A 125 0.01 -14.80 0.85
CA VAL A 125 1.20 -14.48 0.06
C VAL A 125 0.92 -13.19 -0.72
N PRO A 126 1.81 -12.18 -0.67
CA PRO A 126 1.65 -10.98 -1.47
C PRO A 126 1.47 -11.32 -2.95
N LYS A 127 0.49 -10.69 -3.60
CA LYS A 127 0.14 -11.04 -4.99
C LYS A 127 0.97 -10.24 -6.00
N SER A 128 1.27 -8.99 -5.70
CA SER A 128 2.09 -8.13 -6.54
C SER A 128 3.52 -8.68 -6.65
N ASP A 129 4.06 -8.70 -7.87
CA ASP A 129 5.40 -9.23 -8.11
C ASP A 129 6.47 -8.38 -7.41
N LYS A 130 6.20 -7.09 -7.21
CA LYS A 130 7.05 -6.16 -6.45
C LYS A 130 7.17 -6.58 -4.98
N LEU A 131 6.06 -6.90 -4.31
CA LEU A 131 6.11 -7.37 -2.92
C LEU A 131 6.66 -8.79 -2.79
N LYS A 132 6.41 -9.67 -3.77
CA LYS A 132 7.05 -11.01 -3.80
C LYS A 132 8.57 -10.94 -3.90
N GLN A 133 9.09 -10.04 -4.74
CA GLN A 133 10.53 -9.81 -4.87
C GLN A 133 11.12 -9.35 -3.53
N LEU A 134 10.43 -8.44 -2.82
CA LEU A 134 10.83 -8.00 -1.48
C LEU A 134 10.81 -9.14 -0.44
N ASP A 135 9.77 -9.98 -0.39
CA ASP A 135 9.73 -11.15 0.53
C ASP A 135 10.90 -12.11 0.27
N SER A 136 11.21 -12.37 -1.01
CA SER A 136 12.31 -13.26 -1.39
C SER A 136 13.70 -12.71 -0.99
N SER A 137 13.86 -11.39 -1.02
CA SER A 137 15.11 -10.71 -0.65
C SER A 137 15.31 -10.69 0.88
N GLN A 138 14.25 -10.48 1.66
CA GLN A 138 14.34 -10.43 3.13
C GLN A 138 14.41 -11.80 3.81
N ARG A 139 13.91 -12.88 3.18
CA ARG A 139 14.12 -14.26 3.68
C ARG A 139 15.58 -14.67 3.75
N ARG A 140 16.48 -14.00 3.02
CA ARG A 140 17.93 -14.29 3.07
C ARG A 140 18.64 -13.67 4.27
N GLU A 141 18.01 -12.73 4.99
CA GLU A 141 18.70 -11.91 6.02
C GLU A 141 18.06 -11.95 7.42
N SER A 142 16.93 -12.63 7.62
CA SER A 142 16.23 -12.63 8.93
C SER A 142 16.55 -13.86 9.80
N PRO A 143 17.03 -13.70 11.05
CA PRO A 143 17.26 -14.80 12.00
C PRO A 143 15.96 -15.37 12.60
N PHE A 144 14.79 -14.80 12.27
CA PHE A 144 13.49 -15.20 12.82
C PHE A 144 12.79 -16.33 12.06
N TYR A 145 13.38 -16.83 10.98
CA TYR A 145 12.83 -17.95 10.21
C TYR A 145 13.75 -19.18 10.33
N PRO A 146 13.50 -20.13 11.24
CA PRO A 146 14.09 -21.44 11.10
C PRO A 146 13.47 -22.06 9.84
N GLY A 147 14.28 -22.16 8.78
CA GLY A 147 13.86 -22.77 7.53
C GLY A 147 13.29 -24.16 7.81
N THR A 148 12.12 -24.44 7.23
CA THR A 148 11.55 -25.79 7.19
C THR A 148 12.40 -26.67 6.27
N GLY A 149 13.57 -27.07 6.77
CA GLY A 149 14.41 -28.11 6.20
C GLY A 149 13.94 -29.46 6.73
N GLY A 150 12.80 -29.95 6.24
CA GLY A 150 12.34 -31.32 6.47
C GLY A 150 13.08 -32.29 5.54
N GLY A 151 14.38 -32.47 5.76
CA GLY A 151 15.20 -33.52 5.15
C GLY A 151 15.49 -34.59 6.19
N GLY A 152 15.03 -35.82 5.93
CA GLY A 152 15.11 -36.94 6.85
C GLY A 152 16.52 -37.33 7.29
N GLY A 153 16.59 -37.89 8.50
CA GLY A 153 17.79 -38.48 9.06
C GLY A 153 17.45 -39.15 10.39
N THR A 154 17.31 -40.47 10.35
CA THR A 154 17.32 -41.38 11.50
C THR A 154 18.50 -41.08 12.43
N TRP A 155 18.27 -40.98 13.74
CA TRP A 155 18.74 -41.89 14.80
C TRP A 155 18.00 -41.55 16.11
#